data_AF-A0A5J4V8R3-F1
#
_entry.id   AF-A0A5J4V8R3-F1
#
_cell.length_a   1.000
_cell.length_b   1.000
_cell.length_c   1.000
_cell.angle_alpha   90.00
_cell.angle_beta   90.00
_cell.angle_gamma   90.00
#
_symmetry.space_group_name_H-M   'P 1'
#
loop_
_entity.id
_entity.type
_entity.pdbx_description
1 polymer ?
#
loop_
_entity_poly.entity_id
_entity_poly.type
_entity_poly.pdbx_seq_one_letter_code
_entity_poly.pdbx_strand_id
1 'polypeptide(L)'
;MNVISIIQLVLNYLFYGINFIVSIILVSVPIQYISLIKQLWRYLDIILELARQTHFRGYYLLNTDIINLASSATGDFAFSAESGTVWMYESSWYDSGQLVPDQVTPASDELPIVNGEARAGM
;
A
#
# COMPACT_ATOMS: atom_id res chain seq x y z
N MET A 1 42.05 8.86 -19.77
CA MET A 1 40.79 8.72 -19.01
C MET A 1 40.38 7.26 -19.08
N ASN A 2 40.32 6.53 -17.95
CA ASN A 2 40.01 5.10 -17.97
C ASN A 2 38.50 4.86 -17.84
N VAL A 3 38.06 3.66 -18.20
CA VAL A 3 36.63 3.26 -18.18
C VAL A 3 36.02 3.46 -16.78
N ILE A 4 36.79 3.22 -15.72
CA ILE A 4 36.36 3.39 -14.33
C ILE A 4 36.04 4.87 -14.04
N SER A 5 36.89 5.80 -14.45
CA SER A 5 36.67 7.25 -14.29
C SER A 5 35.45 7.75 -15.07
N ILE A 6 35.18 7.17 -16.25
CA ILE A 6 34.00 7.51 -17.05
C ILE A 6 32.72 7.05 -16.35
N ILE A 7 32.71 5.82 -15.84
CA ILE A 7 31.56 5.27 -15.09
C ILE A 7 31.28 6.11 -13.84
N GLN A 8 32.32 6.46 -13.08
CA GLN A 8 32.18 7.31 -11.89
C GLN A 8 31.62 8.70 -12.22
N LEU A 9 32.06 9.30 -13.33
CA LEU A 9 31.55 10.59 -13.78
C LEU A 9 30.06 10.52 -14.15
N VAL A 10 29.64 9.47 -14.87
CA VAL A 10 28.25 9.25 -15.25
C VAL A 10 27.37 9.04 -14.02
N LEU A 11 27.82 8.21 -13.06
CA LEU A 11 27.10 7.97 -11.81
C LEU A 11 26.92 9.24 -10.99
N ASN A 12 27.97 10.07 -10.88
CA ASN A 12 27.90 11.36 -10.20
C ASN A 12 26.90 12.29 -10.90
N TYR A 13 26.94 12.38 -12.23
CA TYR A 13 25.99 13.21 -13.00
C TYR A 13 24.53 12.78 -12.78
N LEU A 14 24.26 11.48 -12.79
CA LEU A 14 22.92 10.94 -12.52
C LEU A 14 22.47 11.25 -11.10
N PHE A 15 23.36 11.02 -10.11
CA PHE A 15 23.06 11.29 -8.70
C PHE A 15 22.72 12.77 -8.47
N TYR A 16 23.57 13.70 -8.95
CA TYR A 16 23.30 15.12 -8.78
C TYR A 16 22.09 15.60 -9.58
N GLY A 17 21.87 15.07 -10.79
CA GLY A 17 20.70 15.39 -11.61
C GLY A 17 19.38 14.99 -10.95
N ILE A 18 19.31 13.80 -10.35
CA ILE A 18 18.12 13.32 -9.62
C ILE A 18 17.87 14.19 -8.39
N ASN A 19 18.91 14.45 -7.59
CA ASN A 19 18.78 15.30 -6.39
C ASN A 19 18.35 16.73 -6.73
N PHE A 20 18.81 17.28 -7.84
CA PHE A 20 18.40 18.60 -8.31
C PHE A 20 16.91 18.64 -8.71
N ILE A 21 16.44 17.63 -9.45
CA ILE A 21 15.02 17.52 -9.81
C ILE A 21 14.14 17.35 -8.57
N VAL A 22 14.55 16.50 -7.62
CA VAL A 22 13.84 16.32 -6.34
C VAL A 22 13.77 17.63 -5.56
N SER A 23 14.88 18.37 -5.49
CA SER A 23 14.92 19.70 -4.85
C SER A 23 13.99 20.71 -5.52
N ILE A 24 13.95 20.77 -6.85
CA ILE A 24 13.02 21.63 -7.60
C ILE A 24 11.57 21.28 -7.30
N ILE A 25 11.23 19.99 -7.30
CA ILE A 25 9.87 19.52 -6.98
C ILE A 25 9.50 19.90 -5.55
N LEU A 26 10.44 19.76 -4.60
CA LEU A 26 10.21 20.09 -3.20
C LEU A 26 10.06 21.61 -2.95
N VAL A 27 10.79 22.44 -3.70
CA VAL A 27 10.76 23.91 -3.61
C VAL A 27 9.61 24.53 -4.41
N SER A 28 9.13 23.86 -5.48
CA SER A 28 8.11 24.38 -6.40
C SER A 28 6.68 23.95 -6.07
N VAL A 29 6.45 23.25 -4.95
CA VAL A 29 5.10 23.08 -4.40
C VAL A 29 4.89 24.17 -3.36
N PRO A 30 4.16 25.26 -3.70
CA PRO A 30 3.72 26.21 -2.70
C PRO A 30 3.10 25.48 -1.50
N ILE A 31 3.55 25.80 -0.29
CA ILE A 31 3.09 25.16 0.97
C ILE A 31 1.56 25.13 1.06
N GLN A 32 0.89 26.13 0.49
CA GLN A 32 -0.57 26.22 0.36
C GLN A 32 -1.22 25.01 -0.35
N TYR A 33 -0.51 24.28 -1.22
CA TYR A 33 -1.02 23.12 -1.94
C TYR A 33 -0.77 21.78 -1.23
N ILE A 34 0.04 21.75 -0.16
CA ILE A 34 0.32 20.51 0.58
C ILE A 34 -0.99 19.90 1.13
N SER A 35 -1.90 20.75 1.61
CA SER A 35 -3.22 20.30 2.08
C SER A 35 -4.02 19.62 0.98
N LEU A 36 -4.06 20.22 -0.22
CA LEU A 36 -4.78 19.69 -1.38
C LEU A 36 -4.17 18.39 -1.88
N ILE A 37 -2.84 18.29 -1.91
CA ILE A 37 -2.12 17.09 -2.32
C ILE A 37 -2.43 15.94 -1.35
N LYS A 38 -2.40 16.17 -0.03
CA LYS A 38 -2.78 15.16 0.97
C LYS A 38 -4.22 14.68 0.81
N GLN A 39 -5.15 15.60 0.52
CA GLN A 39 -6.54 15.25 0.24
C GLN A 39 -6.68 14.40 -1.01
N LEU A 40 -5.94 14.74 -2.07
CA LEU A 40 -5.95 13.99 -3.32
C LEU A 40 -5.37 12.58 -3.14
N TRP A 41 -4.29 12.41 -2.38
CA TRP A 41 -3.76 11.09 -2.02
C TRP A 41 -4.81 10.26 -1.27
N ARG A 42 -5.46 10.84 -0.26
CA ARG A 42 -6.52 10.14 0.49
C ARG A 42 -7.70 9.74 -0.40
N TYR A 43 -8.07 10.57 -1.36
CA TYR A 43 -9.12 10.24 -2.32
C TYR A 43 -8.73 9.04 -3.19
N LEU A 44 -7.46 8.99 -3.62
CA LEU A 44 -6.91 7.86 -4.38
C LEU A 44 -6.93 6.56 -3.55
N ASP A 45 -6.52 6.63 -2.28
CA ASP A 45 -6.56 5.49 -1.36
C ASP A 45 -8.00 4.97 -1.16
N ILE A 46 -8.97 5.87 -1.00
CA ILE A 46 -10.38 5.52 -0.83
C ILE A 46 -10.93 4.84 -2.08
N ILE A 47 -10.60 5.33 -3.28
CA ILE A 47 -11.03 4.70 -4.53
C ILE A 47 -10.42 3.32 -4.68
N LEU A 48 -9.14 3.17 -4.37
CA LEU A 48 -8.46 1.88 -4.44
C LEU A 48 -9.08 0.87 -3.48
N GLU A 49 -9.33 1.27 -2.24
CA GLU A 49 -10.00 0.43 -1.25
C GLU A 49 -11.44 0.10 -1.66
N LEU A 50 -12.17 1.05 -2.25
CA LEU A 50 -13.52 0.78 -2.76
C LEU A 50 -13.51 -0.27 -3.87
N ALA A 51 -12.56 -0.20 -4.82
CA ALA A 51 -12.40 -1.21 -5.86
C ALA A 51 -12.05 -2.59 -5.28
N ARG A 52 -11.25 -2.63 -4.21
CA ARG A 52 -10.97 -3.87 -3.48
C ARG A 52 -12.24 -4.43 -2.83
N GLN A 53 -13.06 -3.57 -2.21
CA GLN A 53 -14.31 -3.97 -1.55
C GLN A 53 -15.35 -4.52 -2.54
N THR A 54 -15.41 -4.02 -3.77
CA THR A 54 -16.37 -4.53 -4.79
C THR A 54 -16.10 -5.97 -5.22
N HIS A 55 -14.85 -6.43 -5.09
CA HIS A 55 -14.43 -7.78 -5.45
C HIS A 55 -14.34 -8.73 -4.24
N PHE A 56 -14.51 -8.20 -3.03
CA PHE A 56 -14.45 -9.01 -1.84
C PHE A 56 -15.73 -9.84 -1.66
N ARG A 57 -15.57 -11.16 -1.56
CA ARG A 57 -16.71 -12.10 -1.44
C ARG A 57 -17.01 -12.53 -0.01
N GLY A 58 -16.02 -12.47 0.89
CA GLY A 58 -16.23 -12.77 2.31
C GLY A 58 -15.18 -13.70 2.91
N TYR A 59 -15.48 -14.14 4.13
CA TYR A 59 -14.69 -15.11 4.90
C TYR A 59 -15.45 -16.43 4.95
N TYR A 60 -14.77 -17.53 4.62
CA TYR A 60 -15.36 -18.86 4.57
C TYR A 60 -14.55 -19.84 5.41
N LEU A 61 -15.27 -20.77 6.06
CA LEU A 61 -14.63 -21.79 6.89
C LEU A 61 -14.00 -22.90 6.05
N LEU A 62 -14.65 -23.30 4.95
CA LEU A 62 -14.23 -24.41 4.10
C LEU A 62 -13.91 -23.92 2.69
N ASN A 63 -12.86 -24.46 2.09
CA ASN A 63 -12.46 -24.20 0.70
C ASN A 63 -13.58 -24.61 -0.28
N THR A 64 -14.35 -25.65 0.05
CA THR A 64 -15.45 -26.09 -0.80
C THR A 64 -16.56 -25.05 -0.92
N ASP A 65 -16.79 -24.22 0.10
CA ASP A 65 -17.80 -23.17 0.06
C ASP A 65 -17.36 -22.05 -0.88
N ILE A 66 -16.05 -21.76 -0.92
CA ILE A 66 -15.46 -20.80 -1.84
C ILE A 66 -15.61 -21.30 -3.28
N ILE A 67 -15.23 -22.54 -3.56
CA ILE A 67 -15.31 -23.14 -4.90
C ILE A 67 -16.75 -23.10 -5.46
N ASN A 68 -17.75 -23.23 -4.59
CA ASN A 68 -19.17 -23.25 -4.96
C ASN A 68 -19.85 -21.87 -4.92
N LEU A 69 -19.10 -20.77 -4.74
CA LEU A 69 -19.66 -19.42 -4.75
C LEU A 69 -20.33 -19.11 -6.09
N ALA A 70 -21.61 -18.72 -6.02
CA ALA A 70 -22.36 -18.25 -7.17
C ALA A 70 -21.98 -16.80 -7.53
N SER A 71 -22.12 -16.46 -8.81
CA SER A 71 -21.94 -15.09 -9.32
C SER A 71 -20.54 -14.49 -9.11
N SER A 72 -19.49 -15.31 -9.18
CA SER A 72 -18.10 -14.85 -9.21
C SER A 72 -17.74 -14.19 -10.54
N ALA A 73 -16.83 -13.22 -10.47
CA ALA A 73 -16.25 -12.49 -11.59
C ALA A 73 -14.73 -12.42 -11.41
N THR A 74 -14.01 -12.25 -12.53
CA THR A 74 -12.55 -12.12 -12.51
C THR A 74 -12.11 -10.99 -11.59
N GLY A 75 -11.14 -11.27 -10.73
CA GLY A 75 -10.62 -10.33 -9.73
C GLY A 75 -11.30 -10.45 -8.36
N ASP A 76 -12.36 -11.26 -8.24
CA ASP A 76 -12.94 -11.56 -6.93
C ASP A 76 -11.97 -12.33 -6.04
N PHE A 77 -12.08 -12.08 -4.74
CA PHE A 77 -11.30 -12.81 -3.76
C PHE A 77 -12.10 -13.10 -2.49
N ALA A 78 -11.74 -14.19 -1.83
CA ALA A 78 -12.34 -14.67 -0.59
C ALA A 78 -11.24 -15.15 0.36
N PHE A 79 -11.52 -15.14 1.65
CA PHE A 79 -10.58 -15.63 2.66
C PHE A 79 -11.02 -17.00 3.16
N SER A 80 -10.08 -17.94 3.20
CA SER A 80 -10.33 -19.28 3.72
C SER A 80 -9.68 -19.47 5.09
N ALA A 81 -10.49 -19.86 6.08
CA ALA A 81 -9.98 -20.28 7.37
C ALA A 81 -9.34 -21.68 7.35
N GLU A 82 -9.75 -22.55 6.41
CA GLU A 82 -9.21 -23.90 6.26
C GLU A 82 -7.75 -23.89 5.79
N SER A 83 -7.45 -23.08 4.77
CA SER A 83 -6.07 -22.95 4.24
C SER A 83 -5.30 -21.79 4.87
N GLY A 84 -5.98 -20.83 5.52
CA GLY A 84 -5.36 -19.60 6.03
C GLY A 84 -4.89 -18.67 4.90
N THR A 85 -5.42 -18.84 3.70
CA THR A 85 -4.98 -18.12 2.50
C THR A 85 -6.12 -17.37 1.82
N VAL A 86 -5.73 -16.42 0.98
CA VAL A 86 -6.62 -15.72 0.06
C VAL A 86 -6.86 -16.60 -1.16
N TRP A 87 -8.13 -16.82 -1.48
CA TRP A 87 -8.56 -17.46 -2.71
C TRP A 87 -8.94 -16.38 -3.71
N MET A 88 -8.54 -16.58 -4.97
CA MET A 88 -8.81 -15.63 -6.06
C MET A 88 -9.61 -16.31 -7.18
N TYR A 89 -10.45 -15.53 -7.84
CA TYR A 89 -11.22 -15.98 -8.99
C TYR A 89 -10.70 -15.33 -10.27
N GLU A 90 -10.30 -16.17 -11.22
CA GLU A 90 -10.06 -15.75 -12.61
C GLU A 90 -11.13 -16.34 -13.53
N SER A 91 -10.97 -17.63 -13.85
CA SER A 91 -12.00 -18.47 -14.50
C SER A 91 -12.56 -19.55 -13.55
N SER A 92 -11.83 -19.81 -12.46
CA SER A 92 -12.20 -20.69 -11.36
C SER A 92 -11.55 -20.17 -10.09
N TRP A 93 -12.08 -20.57 -8.94
CA TRP A 93 -11.43 -20.33 -7.66
C TRP A 93 -10.12 -21.13 -7.55
N TYR A 94 -9.05 -20.46 -7.17
CA TYR A 94 -7.77 -21.09 -6.85
C TYR A 94 -7.17 -20.45 -5.60
N ASP A 95 -6.36 -21.23 -4.88
CA ASP A 95 -5.59 -20.76 -3.75
C ASP A 95 -4.42 -19.91 -4.27
N SER A 96 -4.38 -18.63 -3.90
CA SER A 96 -3.28 -17.74 -4.30
C SER A 96 -2.00 -18.00 -3.50
N GLY A 97 -2.08 -18.75 -2.39
CA GLY A 97 -1.00 -18.93 -1.43
C GLY A 97 -0.67 -17.68 -0.61
N GLN A 98 -1.33 -16.55 -0.86
CA GLN A 98 -1.18 -15.35 -0.05
C GLN A 98 -1.86 -15.54 1.30
N LEU A 99 -1.14 -15.27 2.39
CA LEU A 99 -1.73 -15.33 3.73
C LEU A 99 -2.82 -14.26 3.90
N VAL A 100 -3.87 -14.62 4.63
CA VAL A 100 -4.93 -13.65 4.94
C VAL A 100 -4.34 -12.52 5.80
N PRO A 101 -4.58 -11.24 5.46
CA PRO A 101 -3.97 -10.10 6.16
C PRO A 101 -4.33 -9.97 7.66
N ASP A 102 -5.36 -10.67 8.15
CA ASP A 102 -5.70 -10.71 9.58
C ASP A 102 -4.76 -11.61 10.40
N GLN A 103 -3.90 -12.40 9.74
CA GLN A 103 -2.90 -13.26 10.36
C GLN A 103 -1.52 -12.59 10.53
N VAL A 104 -1.34 -11.34 10.08
CA VAL A 104 -0.20 -10.54 10.52
C VAL A 104 -0.55 -9.87 11.83
N THR A 105 0.23 -10.18 12.89
CA THR A 105 0.22 -9.48 14.17
C THR A 105 0.08 -7.97 13.93
N PRO A 106 -0.88 -7.27 14.56
CA PRO A 106 -1.00 -5.84 14.41
C PRO A 106 0.35 -5.19 14.72
N ALA A 107 0.86 -4.34 13.82
CA ALA A 107 1.99 -3.45 14.11
C ALA A 107 1.57 -2.30 15.06
N SER A 108 0.57 -2.50 15.90
CA SER A 108 0.06 -1.51 16.84
C SER A 108 0.82 -1.57 18.17
N ASP A 109 2.15 -1.50 18.10
CA ASP A 109 3.00 -1.21 19.27
C ASP A 109 3.74 0.13 19.11
N GLU A 110 3.34 0.98 18.16
CA GLU A 110 3.78 2.37 18.19
C GLU A 110 2.96 3.14 19.23
N LEU A 111 3.53 3.21 20.44
CA LEU A 111 3.11 4.08 21.53
C LEU A 111 2.81 5.48 20.97
N PRO A 112 1.64 6.08 21.27
CA PRO A 112 1.39 7.47 20.91
C PRO A 112 2.41 8.36 21.66
N ILE A 113 3.28 9.04 20.92
CA ILE A 113 4.10 10.12 21.48
C ILE A 113 3.14 11.24 21.90
N VAL A 114 2.82 11.27 23.19
CA VAL A 114 2.20 12.43 23.83
C VAL A 114 3.27 13.51 23.97
N ASN A 115 3.34 14.45 23.02
CA ASN A 115 3.96 15.75 23.29
C ASN A 115 2.93 16.63 24.00
N GLY A 116 2.79 16.42 25.31
CA GLY A 116 2.05 17.31 26.18
C GLY A 116 2.99 18.27 26.88
N GLU A 117 3.19 19.48 26.35
CA GLU A 117 3.69 20.59 27.18
C GLU A 117 2.59 20.99 28.16
N ALA A 118 2.63 20.45 29.38
CA ALA A 118 1.83 20.96 30.48
C ALA A 118 2.45 22.28 30.97
N ARG A 119 1.91 23.41 30.50
CA ARG A 119 2.13 24.70 31.17
C ARG A 119 1.35 24.71 32.48
N ALA A 120 2.06 24.59 33.60
CA ALA A 120 1.51 24.94 34.90
C ALA A 120 1.36 26.47 34.97
N GLY A 121 0.12 26.94 35.08
CA GLY A 121 -0.16 28.31 35.49
C GLY A 121 0.25 28.51 36.94
N MET A 122 1.04 29.54 37.19
CA MET A 122 1.22 30.19 38.48
C MET A 122 0.92 31.67 38.31
#